data_AF-A0A3B9ATB9-F1
#
_entry.id   AF-A0A3B9ATB9-F1
#
_cell.length_a   1.000
_cell.length_b   1.000
_cell.length_c   1.000
_cell.angle_alpha   90.00
_cell.angle_beta   90.00
_cell.angle_gamma   90.00
#
_symmetry.space_group_name_H-M   'P 1'
#
loop_
_entity.id
_entity.type
_entity.pdbx_description
1 polymer ?
#
loop_
_entity_poly.entity_id
_entity_poly.type
_entity_poly.pdbx_seq_one_letter_code
_entity_poly.pdbx_strand_id
1 'polypeptide(L)'
;MVKRLLVLVMLFPIRLWAQPGAVISLQPERIETGDTTVLLFFVNGSNTEPGEVDFFSWSDHIPAQNILRRGAWKRSGAQWIRRFTIIAFDSASFKLPPLKVKLSTGTVLETNGVSLLVFPTPGGREITDMAKIRDIWREPESWVDYWLYGAGVLALLLTLVWWWWKNRRKPVPVPVAVQAPTPEPVLLSAAEEAIAKLQSLKS
;
A
#
# COMPACT_ATOMS: atom_id res chain seq x y z
N MET A 1 -22.15 25.26 -89.75
CA MET A 1 -21.86 23.94 -89.14
C MET A 1 -20.66 24.10 -88.22
N VAL A 2 -20.65 23.42 -87.08
CA VAL A 2 -19.52 23.23 -86.12
C VAL A 2 -19.42 24.20 -84.91
N LYS A 3 -20.12 23.75 -83.85
CA LYS A 3 -19.67 23.52 -82.45
C LYS A 3 -19.08 24.69 -81.65
N ARG A 4 -19.96 25.35 -80.89
CA ARG A 4 -19.61 26.08 -79.65
C ARG A 4 -19.39 25.06 -78.53
N LEU A 5 -18.14 24.91 -78.07
CA LEU A 5 -17.79 24.08 -76.92
C LEU A 5 -17.98 24.93 -75.64
N LEU A 6 -19.07 24.67 -74.92
CA LEU A 6 -19.37 25.31 -73.64
C LEU A 6 -18.70 24.48 -72.53
N VAL A 7 -17.55 24.94 -72.05
CA VAL A 7 -16.83 24.32 -70.93
C VAL A 7 -17.51 24.78 -69.64
N LEU A 8 -18.40 23.92 -69.13
CA LEU A 8 -19.04 24.09 -67.83
C LEU A 8 -18.03 23.70 -66.73
N VAL A 9 -17.32 24.69 -66.18
CA VAL A 9 -16.45 24.51 -65.01
C VAL A 9 -17.35 24.28 -63.80
N MET A 10 -17.51 23.02 -63.39
CA MET A 10 -18.13 22.67 -62.11
C MET A 10 -17.23 23.17 -60.97
N LEU A 11 -17.58 24.32 -60.43
CA LEU A 11 -17.11 24.81 -59.12
C LEU A 11 -17.70 23.91 -58.02
N PHE A 12 -17.08 22.75 -57.81
CA PHE A 12 -17.30 22.00 -56.57
C PHE A 12 -16.69 22.80 -55.42
N PRO A 13 -17.46 23.20 -54.39
CA PRO A 13 -16.89 23.78 -53.20
C PRO A 13 -16.11 22.67 -52.48
N ILE A 14 -14.80 22.67 -52.68
CA ILE A 14 -13.88 21.85 -51.89
C ILE A 14 -14.00 22.38 -50.45
N ARG A 15 -14.82 21.73 -49.63
CA ARG A 15 -14.78 21.95 -48.19
C ARG A 15 -13.49 21.32 -47.69
N LEU A 16 -12.46 22.14 -47.52
CA LEU A 16 -11.27 21.81 -46.76
C LEU A 16 -11.72 21.51 -45.33
N TRP A 17 -12.02 20.24 -45.04
CA TRP A 17 -12.13 19.77 -43.68
C TRP A 17 -10.73 19.90 -43.08
N ALA A 18 -10.58 20.86 -42.17
CA ALA A 18 -9.34 21.00 -41.42
C ALA A 18 -9.05 19.64 -40.76
N GLN A 19 -7.86 19.10 -41.04
CA GLN A 19 -7.45 17.83 -40.46
C GLN A 19 -7.50 17.93 -38.93
N PRO A 20 -7.98 16.88 -38.24
CA PRO A 20 -8.02 16.91 -36.79
C PRO A 20 -6.61 17.11 -36.24
N GLY A 21 -6.49 17.96 -35.23
CA GLY A 21 -5.21 18.36 -34.65
C GLY A 21 -5.30 18.46 -33.15
N ALA A 22 -4.20 18.15 -32.47
CA ALA A 22 -4.09 18.23 -31.02
C ALA A 22 -2.97 19.22 -30.63
N VAL A 23 -3.23 20.06 -29.64
CA VAL A 23 -2.28 21.04 -29.12
C VAL A 23 -2.32 21.00 -27.60
N ILE A 24 -1.16 21.19 -26.98
CA ILE A 24 -1.03 21.30 -25.52
C ILE A 24 -0.36 22.61 -25.12
N SER A 25 -0.73 23.12 -23.95
CA SER A 25 -0.16 24.31 -23.34
C SER A 25 -0.08 24.15 -21.82
N LEU A 26 0.99 24.63 -21.22
CA LEU A 26 1.19 24.64 -19.77
C LEU A 26 0.87 26.02 -19.20
N GLN A 27 0.17 26.05 -18.07
CA GLN A 27 -0.24 27.29 -17.41
C GLN A 27 -0.11 27.12 -15.89
N PRO A 28 0.90 27.74 -15.24
CA PRO A 28 2.04 28.45 -15.83
C PRO A 28 3.12 27.49 -16.39
N GLU A 29 3.96 27.99 -17.31
CA GLU A 29 5.12 27.25 -17.87
C GLU A 29 6.35 27.26 -16.93
N ARG A 30 6.28 28.03 -15.85
CA ARG A 30 7.30 28.16 -14.83
C ARG A 30 6.67 28.00 -13.45
N ILE A 31 7.18 27.06 -12.65
CA ILE A 31 6.69 26.73 -11.30
C ILE A 31 7.83 26.54 -10.33
N GLU A 32 7.55 26.68 -9.04
CA GLU A 32 8.47 26.28 -7.98
C GLU A 32 8.47 24.76 -7.78
N THR A 33 9.54 24.24 -7.18
CA THR A 33 9.56 22.86 -6.68
C THR A 33 8.40 22.64 -5.71
N GLY A 34 7.58 21.64 -5.99
CA GLY A 34 6.39 21.31 -5.19
C GLY A 34 5.12 22.08 -5.58
N ASP A 35 5.21 23.06 -6.49
CA ASP A 35 4.04 23.73 -7.04
C ASP A 35 3.38 22.92 -8.17
N THR A 36 2.14 23.30 -8.47
CA THR A 36 1.35 22.65 -9.53
C THR A 36 1.22 23.54 -10.77
N THR A 37 1.22 22.91 -11.94
CA THR A 37 0.88 23.54 -13.22
C THR A 37 -0.31 22.83 -13.86
N VAL A 38 -1.06 23.57 -14.67
CA VAL A 38 -2.17 23.02 -15.45
C VAL A 38 -1.72 22.80 -16.89
N LEU A 39 -1.80 21.54 -17.33
CA LEU A 39 -1.67 21.16 -18.73
C LEU A 39 -3.05 21.19 -19.40
N LEU A 40 -3.21 22.11 -20.33
CA LEU A 40 -4.39 22.23 -21.17
C LEU A 40 -4.18 21.46 -22.47
N PHE A 41 -5.10 20.57 -22.77
CA PHE A 41 -5.21 19.85 -24.03
C PHE A 41 -6.32 20.44 -24.87
N PHE A 42 -6.03 20.70 -26.14
CA PHE A 42 -6.97 21.18 -27.14
C PHE A 42 -6.99 20.18 -28.29
N VAL A 43 -8.19 19.70 -28.67
CA VAL A 43 -8.37 18.80 -29.81
C VAL A 43 -9.41 19.39 -30.75
N ASN A 44 -8.99 19.67 -31.98
CA ASN A 44 -9.79 20.29 -33.03
C ASN A 44 -10.15 19.27 -34.11
N GLY A 45 -11.19 19.57 -34.90
CA GLY A 45 -11.58 18.75 -36.05
C GLY A 45 -12.21 17.39 -35.71
N SER A 46 -12.53 17.14 -34.43
CA SER A 46 -13.29 15.97 -34.00
C SER A 46 -14.69 16.36 -33.54
N ASN A 47 -15.72 15.66 -34.05
CA ASN A 47 -17.10 15.81 -33.60
C ASN A 47 -17.42 14.94 -32.39
N THR A 48 -16.66 13.87 -32.18
CA THR A 48 -16.79 12.96 -31.04
C THR A 48 -15.81 13.36 -29.94
N GLU A 49 -16.14 13.02 -28.70
CA GLU A 49 -15.22 13.17 -27.57
C GLU A 49 -13.92 12.41 -27.86
N PRO A 50 -12.73 13.02 -27.64
CA PRO A 50 -11.45 12.32 -27.75
C PRO A 50 -11.30 11.26 -26.67
N GLY A 51 -10.48 10.25 -26.92
CA GLY A 51 -10.21 9.18 -25.98
C GLY A 51 -9.16 9.56 -24.93
N GLU A 52 -8.43 8.54 -24.49
CA GLU A 52 -7.37 8.68 -23.50
C GLU A 52 -6.12 9.32 -24.10
N VAL A 53 -5.43 10.09 -23.26
CA VAL A 53 -4.14 10.71 -23.53
C VAL A 53 -3.06 9.77 -22.99
N ASP A 54 -2.11 9.41 -23.84
CA ASP A 54 -0.99 8.56 -23.47
C ASP A 54 0.18 9.40 -22.95
N PHE A 55 0.48 9.27 -21.65
CA PHE A 55 1.58 9.96 -20.95
C PHE A 55 2.88 9.17 -20.90
N PHE A 56 2.97 8.03 -21.60
CA PHE A 56 4.15 7.18 -21.54
C PHE A 56 5.44 7.90 -21.96
N SER A 57 5.39 8.79 -22.95
CA SER A 57 6.57 9.57 -23.39
C SER A 57 7.09 10.55 -22.34
N TRP A 58 6.32 10.81 -21.27
CA TRP A 58 6.71 11.71 -20.19
C TRP A 58 7.15 10.97 -18.93
N SER A 59 7.13 9.63 -18.89
CA SER A 59 7.39 8.85 -17.67
C SER A 59 8.72 9.19 -16.97
N ASP A 60 9.73 9.55 -17.76
CA ASP A 60 11.09 9.83 -17.29
C ASP A 60 11.22 11.23 -16.65
N HIS A 61 10.27 12.13 -16.92
CA HIS A 61 10.28 13.52 -16.44
C HIS A 61 9.11 13.81 -15.50
N ILE A 62 7.93 13.29 -15.80
CA ILE A 62 6.67 13.46 -15.09
C ILE A 62 6.04 12.07 -14.95
N PRO A 63 6.34 11.34 -13.86
CA PRO A 63 5.78 10.02 -13.66
C PRO A 63 4.27 10.10 -13.39
N ALA A 64 3.55 9.00 -13.60
CA ALA A 64 2.08 8.99 -13.54
C ALA A 64 1.52 9.46 -12.19
N GLN A 65 2.24 9.20 -11.08
CA GLN A 65 1.88 9.67 -9.74
C GLN A 65 1.93 11.19 -9.57
N ASN A 66 2.67 11.89 -10.43
CA ASN A 66 2.77 13.35 -10.39
C ASN A 66 1.64 14.04 -11.19
N ILE A 67 0.72 13.26 -11.76
CA ILE A 67 -0.50 13.78 -12.40
C ILE A 67 -1.64 13.73 -11.37
N LEU A 68 -1.78 14.80 -10.61
CA LEU A 68 -2.68 14.91 -9.47
C LEU A 68 -4.16 14.87 -9.86
N ARG A 69 -4.52 15.46 -11.00
CA ARG A 69 -5.92 15.56 -11.43
C ARG A 69 -6.05 15.35 -12.93
N ARG A 70 -7.07 14.58 -13.31
CA ARG A 70 -7.48 14.37 -14.71
C ARG A 70 -8.90 14.91 -14.88
N GLY A 71 -9.06 16.01 -15.60
CA GLY A 71 -10.37 16.55 -15.95
C GLY A 71 -11.06 15.67 -17.00
N ALA A 72 -12.40 15.78 -17.08
CA ALA A 72 -13.15 15.27 -18.23
C ALA A 72 -12.94 16.17 -19.45
N TRP A 73 -13.18 15.63 -20.64
CA TRP A 73 -13.27 16.46 -21.85
C TRP A 73 -14.48 17.38 -21.76
N LYS A 74 -14.30 18.62 -22.18
CA LYS A 74 -15.37 19.62 -22.28
C LYS A 74 -15.37 20.20 -23.67
N ARG A 75 -16.55 20.31 -24.28
CA ARG A 75 -16.70 20.96 -25.56
C ARG A 75 -16.67 22.49 -25.38
N SER A 76 -15.86 23.17 -26.17
CA SER A 76 -15.81 24.63 -26.25
C SER A 76 -15.86 25.03 -27.72
N GLY A 77 -17.05 25.35 -28.23
CA GLY A 77 -17.25 25.61 -29.66
C GLY A 77 -16.88 24.40 -30.54
N ALA A 78 -15.91 24.57 -31.45
CA ALA A 78 -15.45 23.53 -32.36
C ALA A 78 -14.32 22.64 -31.79
N GLN A 79 -13.86 22.92 -30.57
CA GLN A 79 -12.72 22.25 -29.93
C GLN A 79 -13.14 21.49 -28.67
N TRP A 80 -12.42 20.41 -28.37
CA TRP A 80 -12.49 19.71 -27.11
C TRP A 80 -11.33 20.14 -26.23
N ILE A 81 -11.61 20.42 -24.96
CA ILE A 81 -10.63 20.86 -23.99
C ILE A 81 -10.59 19.88 -22.82
N ARG A 82 -9.39 19.47 -22.40
CA ARG A 82 -9.17 18.68 -21.18
C ARG A 82 -8.06 19.30 -20.36
N ARG A 83 -8.16 19.19 -19.04
CA ARG A 83 -7.19 19.77 -18.11
C ARG A 83 -6.55 18.69 -17.27
N PHE A 84 -5.24 18.74 -17.13
CA PHE A 84 -4.49 17.92 -16.20
C PHE A 84 -3.76 18.81 -15.21
N THR A 85 -3.74 18.44 -13.93
CA THR A 85 -2.93 19.12 -12.92
C THR A 85 -1.72 18.26 -12.66
N ILE A 86 -0.54 18.86 -12.79
CA ILE A 86 0.75 18.19 -12.70
C ILE A 86 1.57 18.89 -11.62
N ILE A 87 2.33 18.11 -10.85
CA ILE A 87 3.31 18.60 -9.87
C ILE A 87 4.71 18.17 -10.29
N ALA A 88 5.71 18.99 -9.98
CA ALA A 88 7.11 18.64 -10.19
C ALA A 88 7.93 18.95 -8.93
N PHE A 89 8.83 18.04 -8.58
CA PHE A 89 9.68 18.15 -7.39
C PHE A 89 11.14 18.47 -7.75
N ASP A 90 11.62 17.95 -8.87
CA ASP A 90 12.99 18.18 -9.30
C ASP A 90 13.12 19.54 -9.99
N SER A 91 14.06 20.36 -9.50
CA SER A 91 14.37 21.64 -10.14
C SER A 91 15.18 21.41 -11.41
N ALA A 92 14.52 21.58 -12.56
CA ALA A 92 15.12 21.44 -13.87
C ALA A 92 14.30 22.17 -14.94
N SER A 93 14.91 22.33 -16.12
CA SER A 93 14.19 22.71 -17.33
C SER A 93 13.85 21.45 -18.12
N PHE A 94 12.58 21.06 -18.13
CA PHE A 94 12.09 19.89 -18.84
C PHE A 94 11.65 20.28 -20.25
N LYS A 95 12.16 19.57 -21.26
CA LYS A 95 11.62 19.60 -22.63
C LYS A 95 10.75 18.37 -22.82
N LEU A 96 9.45 18.56 -22.69
CA LEU A 96 8.48 17.47 -22.72
C LEU A 96 8.09 17.15 -24.17
N PRO A 97 8.23 15.88 -24.60
CA PRO A 97 7.94 15.49 -25.98
C PRO A 97 6.43 15.57 -26.29
N PRO A 98 6.04 15.50 -27.56
CA PRO A 98 4.65 15.27 -27.95
C PRO A 98 3.97 14.13 -27.20
N LEU A 99 2.69 14.33 -26.89
CA LEU A 99 1.79 13.34 -26.33
C LEU A 99 0.84 12.82 -27.41
N LYS A 100 0.39 11.57 -27.25
CA LYS A 100 -0.52 10.91 -28.19
C LYS A 100 -1.94 10.92 -27.63
N VAL A 101 -2.90 11.29 -28.47
CA VAL A 101 -4.33 11.25 -28.14
C VAL A 101 -5.04 10.35 -29.13
N LYS A 102 -5.71 9.31 -28.62
CA LYS A 102 -6.54 8.44 -29.46
C LYS A 102 -7.90 9.08 -29.66
N LEU A 103 -8.33 9.28 -30.90
CA LEU A 103 -9.70 9.66 -31.22
C LEU A 103 -10.63 8.43 -31.16
N SER A 104 -11.91 8.69 -30.93
CA SER A 104 -12.95 7.64 -30.99
C SER A 104 -13.06 6.96 -32.36
N THR A 105 -12.55 7.62 -33.42
CA THR A 105 -12.46 7.07 -34.78
C THR A 105 -11.29 6.09 -34.97
N GLY A 106 -10.44 5.91 -33.96
CA GLY A 106 -9.23 5.09 -34.02
C GLY A 106 -7.98 5.84 -34.52
N THR A 107 -8.13 7.07 -35.03
CA THR A 107 -7.01 7.92 -35.44
C THR A 107 -6.20 8.36 -34.22
N VAL A 108 -4.87 8.29 -34.29
CA VAL A 108 -3.97 8.82 -33.26
C VAL A 108 -3.49 10.20 -33.70
N LEU A 109 -3.67 11.19 -32.83
CA LEU A 109 -3.13 12.53 -33.00
C LEU A 109 -1.90 12.71 -32.10
N GLU A 110 -0.90 13.41 -32.62
CA GLU A 110 0.24 13.87 -31.82
C GLU A 110 0.07 15.36 -31.49
N THR A 111 0.46 15.74 -30.28
CA THR A 111 0.47 17.13 -29.85
C THR A 111 1.78 17.82 -30.22
N ASN A 112 1.89 19.12 -29.98
CA ASN A 112 3.19 19.77 -29.88
C ASN A 112 3.94 19.30 -28.63
N GLY A 113 5.26 19.53 -28.60
CA GLY A 113 6.06 19.49 -27.37
C GLY A 113 5.91 20.79 -26.57
N VAL A 114 6.20 20.72 -25.27
CA VAL A 114 6.14 21.88 -24.35
C VAL A 114 7.37 21.90 -23.45
N SER A 115 7.68 23.07 -22.90
CA SER A 115 8.78 23.20 -21.93
C SER A 115 8.24 23.63 -20.57
N LEU A 116 8.76 23.03 -19.50
CA LEU A 116 8.42 23.37 -18.12
C LEU A 116 9.69 23.75 -17.38
N LEU A 117 9.72 24.94 -16.79
CA LEU A 117 10.82 25.39 -15.96
C LEU A 117 10.44 25.25 -14.48
N VAL A 118 11.11 24.34 -13.78
CA VAL A 118 10.95 24.15 -12.33
C VAL A 118 12.15 24.77 -11.64
N PHE A 119 11.92 25.79 -10.82
CA PHE A 119 12.97 26.44 -10.06
C PHE A 119 12.85 26.08 -8.57
N PRO A 120 13.98 25.97 -7.85
CA PRO A 120 13.93 25.60 -6.44
C PRO A 120 13.17 26.64 -5.63
N THR A 121 12.41 26.18 -4.64
CA THR A 121 11.80 27.06 -3.65
C THR A 121 12.90 27.90 -3.01
N PRO A 122 12.76 29.25 -2.99
CA PRO A 122 13.79 30.11 -2.43
C PRO A 122 13.95 29.81 -0.93
N GLY A 123 15.10 29.25 -0.56
CA GLY A 123 15.51 29.15 0.84
C GLY A 123 16.00 30.51 1.33
N GLY A 124 15.69 30.83 2.60
CA GLY A 124 16.31 31.96 3.28
C GLY A 124 17.84 31.84 3.23
N ARG A 125 18.52 32.97 2.95
CA ARG A 125 19.98 32.99 2.81
C ARG A 125 20.68 33.10 4.15
N GLU A 126 19.94 33.49 5.18
CA GLU A 126 20.47 33.71 6.52
C GLU A 126 20.00 32.61 7.47
N ILE A 127 20.84 32.29 8.45
CA ILE A 127 20.51 31.31 9.51
C ILE A 127 19.29 31.78 10.32
N THR A 128 19.06 33.09 10.40
CA THR A 128 17.89 33.72 11.01
C THR A 128 16.57 33.34 10.35
N ASP A 129 16.59 32.96 9.06
CA ASP A 129 15.41 32.50 8.32
C ASP A 129 15.06 31.03 8.58
N MET A 130 15.96 30.28 9.24
CA MET A 130 15.67 28.89 9.61
C MET A 130 14.61 28.86 10.72
N ALA A 131 13.56 28.08 10.50
CA ALA A 131 12.57 27.83 11.54
C ALA A 131 13.27 27.27 12.79
N LYS A 132 12.89 27.80 13.97
CA LYS A 132 13.41 27.32 15.25
C LYS A 132 13.15 25.82 15.37
N ILE A 133 14.21 25.04 15.60
CA ILE A 133 14.10 23.61 15.91
C ILE A 133 13.17 23.48 17.12
N ARG A 134 12.05 22.79 16.93
CA ARG A 134 11.12 22.50 18.02
C ARG A 134 11.70 21.38 18.86
N ASP A 135 11.68 21.55 20.18
CA ASP A 135 12.05 20.47 21.09
C ASP A 135 11.07 19.30 20.93
N ILE A 136 11.63 18.10 20.79
CA ILE A 136 10.87 16.86 20.73
C ILE A 136 10.52 16.49 22.17
N TRP A 137 9.24 16.63 22.52
CA TRP A 137 8.71 16.15 23.80
C TRP A 137 8.47 14.64 23.71
N ARG A 138 9.03 13.89 24.66
CA ARG A 138 8.68 12.48 24.81
C ARG A 138 7.33 12.38 25.51
N GLU A 139 6.44 11.58 24.93
CA GLU A 139 5.17 11.27 25.57
C GLU A 139 5.42 10.47 26.87
N PRO A 140 4.65 10.72 27.94
CA PRO A 140 4.76 9.92 29.15
C PRO A 140 4.32 8.48 28.86
N GLU A 141 5.08 7.50 29.35
CA GLU A 141 4.71 6.09 29.21
C GLU A 141 3.34 5.84 29.84
N SER A 142 2.42 5.26 29.07
CA SER A 142 1.09 4.90 29.52
C SER A 142 1.01 3.40 29.77
N TRP A 143 0.36 2.99 30.86
CA TRP A 143 0.10 1.56 31.10
C TRP A 143 -0.78 0.93 30.01
N VAL A 144 -1.54 1.76 29.27
CA VAL A 144 -2.34 1.34 28.12
C VAL A 144 -1.45 0.83 26.99
N ASP A 145 -0.21 1.28 26.86
CA ASP A 145 0.70 0.76 25.82
C ASP A 145 1.04 -0.72 26.06
N TYR A 146 0.83 -1.20 27.29
CA TYR A 146 1.20 -2.55 27.73
C TYR A 146 0.02 -3.49 28.00
N TRP A 147 -1.24 -3.06 27.84
CA TRP A 147 -2.41 -3.88 28.24
C TRP A 147 -2.52 -5.19 27.45
N LEU A 148 -2.07 -5.21 26.18
CA LEU A 148 -2.06 -6.43 25.35
C LEU A 148 -1.11 -7.49 25.90
N TYR A 149 0.05 -7.10 26.40
CA TYR A 149 0.97 -8.04 27.05
C TYR A 149 0.35 -8.59 28.34
N GLY A 150 -0.30 -7.73 29.13
CA GLY A 150 -1.04 -8.14 30.33
C GLY A 150 -2.17 -9.13 30.01
N ALA A 151 -2.96 -8.86 28.97
CA ALA A 151 -4.02 -9.74 28.50
C ALA A 151 -3.47 -11.09 28.01
N GLY A 152 -2.34 -11.08 27.29
CA GLY A 152 -1.66 -12.30 26.83
C GLY A 152 -1.19 -13.19 27.98
N VAL A 153 -0.56 -12.60 29.01
CA VAL A 153 -0.15 -13.33 30.22
C VAL A 153 -1.36 -13.91 30.94
N LEU A 154 -2.44 -13.13 31.08
CA LEU A 154 -3.67 -13.60 31.72
C LEU A 154 -4.30 -14.78 30.96
N ALA A 155 -4.38 -14.70 29.63
CA ALA A 155 -4.90 -15.79 28.80
C ALA A 155 -4.04 -17.07 28.93
N LEU A 156 -2.72 -16.93 28.96
CA LEU A 156 -1.80 -18.05 29.19
C LEU A 156 -2.06 -18.71 30.55
N LEU A 157 -2.21 -17.92 31.62
CA LEU A 157 -2.51 -18.46 32.95
C LEU A 157 -3.85 -19.17 32.99
N LEU A 158 -4.89 -18.61 32.38
CA LEU A 158 -6.21 -19.22 32.31
C LEU A 158 -6.19 -20.56 31.56
N THR A 159 -5.47 -20.63 30.44
CA THR A 159 -5.32 -21.89 29.68
C THR A 159 -4.56 -22.96 30.47
N LEU A 160 -3.51 -22.59 31.20
CA LEU A 160 -2.76 -23.51 32.07
C LEU A 160 -3.61 -24.04 33.22
N VAL A 161 -4.36 -23.17 33.90
CA VAL A 161 -5.26 -23.57 34.99
C VAL A 161 -6.36 -24.49 34.47
N TRP A 162 -6.99 -24.14 33.35
CA TRP A 162 -8.01 -24.96 32.71
C TRP A 162 -7.47 -26.34 32.32
N TRP A 163 -6.29 -26.39 31.70
CA TRP A 163 -5.62 -27.64 31.34
C TRP A 163 -5.31 -28.50 32.57
N TRP A 164 -4.79 -27.90 33.64
CA TRP A 164 -4.50 -28.61 34.88
C TRP A 164 -5.76 -29.20 35.53
N TRP A 165 -6.85 -28.43 35.60
CA TRP A 165 -8.13 -28.91 36.12
C TRP A 165 -8.70 -30.05 35.27
N LYS A 166 -8.62 -29.94 33.94
CA LYS A 166 -9.07 -31.01 33.03
C LYS A 166 -8.24 -32.29 33.18
N ASN A 167 -6.95 -32.16 33.46
CA ASN A 167 -6.02 -33.28 33.62
C ASN A 167 -5.91 -33.82 35.05
N ARG A 168 -6.67 -33.26 36.01
CA ARG A 168 -6.83 -33.92 37.31
C ARG A 168 -7.64 -35.19 37.11
N ARG A 169 -6.94 -36.32 37.00
CA ARG A 169 -7.49 -37.66 36.96
C ARG A 169 -8.42 -37.86 38.17
N LYS A 170 -9.60 -38.44 37.94
CA LYS A 170 -10.41 -38.99 39.03
C LYS A 170 -9.56 -40.02 39.78
N PRO A 171 -9.60 -40.08 41.12
CA PRO A 171 -8.82 -41.05 41.87
C PRO A 171 -9.14 -42.46 41.37
N VAL A 172 -8.09 -43.22 41.05
CA VAL A 172 -8.19 -44.64 40.70
C VAL A 172 -8.76 -45.35 41.93
N PRO A 173 -9.88 -46.10 41.83
CA PRO A 173 -10.37 -46.88 42.96
C PRO A 173 -9.29 -47.88 43.37
N VAL A 174 -8.89 -47.83 44.65
CA VAL A 174 -7.83 -48.66 45.22
C VAL A 174 -8.24 -50.13 45.07
N PRO A 175 -7.42 -51.00 44.45
CA PRO A 175 -7.70 -52.42 44.45
C PRO A 175 -7.59 -52.94 45.90
N VAL A 176 -8.64 -53.62 46.36
CA VAL A 176 -8.66 -54.29 47.67
C VAL A 176 -7.46 -55.25 47.74
N ALA A 177 -6.55 -54.99 48.67
CA ALA A 177 -5.39 -55.83 48.90
C ALA A 177 -5.83 -57.21 49.38
N VAL A 178 -5.42 -58.26 48.66
CA VAL A 178 -5.44 -59.63 49.14
C VAL A 178 -4.47 -59.71 50.33
N GLN A 179 -4.98 -60.08 51.51
CA GLN A 179 -4.16 -60.28 52.71
C GLN A 179 -3.14 -61.41 52.47
N ALA A 180 -1.87 -61.15 52.83
CA ALA A 180 -0.81 -62.15 52.85
C ALA A 180 -0.90 -63.03 54.12
N PRO A 181 -0.45 -64.30 54.06
CA PRO A 181 -0.65 -65.28 55.13
C PRO A 181 0.27 -65.06 56.35
N THR A 182 -0.26 -65.42 57.52
CA THR A 182 0.30 -65.35 58.87
C THR A 182 1.69 -66.03 59.00
N PRO A 183 2.67 -65.46 59.72
CA PRO A 183 3.98 -66.09 59.93
C PRO A 183 3.93 -67.32 60.85
N GLU A 184 4.56 -68.42 60.44
CA GLU A 184 4.74 -69.64 61.23
C GLU A 184 5.80 -69.48 62.35
N PRO A 185 5.64 -70.12 63.52
CA PRO A 185 6.59 -70.04 64.62
C PRO A 185 7.87 -70.85 64.37
N VAL A 186 9.01 -70.21 64.62
CA VAL A 186 10.36 -70.79 64.48
C VAL A 186 10.54 -71.95 65.49
N LEU A 187 10.77 -73.15 64.98
CA LEU A 187 11.11 -74.35 65.76
C LEU A 187 12.54 -74.22 66.31
N LEU A 188 12.68 -74.01 67.62
CA LEU A 188 13.96 -74.05 68.33
C LEU A 188 14.49 -75.49 68.41
N SER A 189 15.82 -75.65 68.34
CA SER A 189 16.47 -76.96 68.36
C SER A 189 16.44 -77.56 69.78
N ALA A 190 16.16 -78.86 69.91
CA ALA A 190 16.02 -79.57 71.19
C ALA A 190 17.22 -79.40 72.17
N ALA A 191 18.40 -79.07 71.65
CA ALA A 191 19.57 -78.76 72.48
C ALA A 191 19.41 -77.44 73.26
N GLU A 192 18.73 -76.45 72.69
CA GLU A 192 18.50 -75.15 73.31
C GLU A 192 17.43 -75.23 74.42
N GLU A 193 16.41 -76.09 74.25
CA GLU A 193 15.45 -76.41 75.32
C GLU A 193 16.10 -77.12 76.51
N ALA A 194 17.05 -78.04 76.26
CA ALA A 194 17.74 -78.75 77.32
C ALA A 194 18.60 -77.82 78.18
N ILE A 195 19.26 -76.83 77.57
CA ILE A 195 20.05 -75.82 78.28
C ILE A 195 19.14 -74.90 79.10
N ALA A 196 18.01 -74.46 78.54
CA ALA A 196 17.03 -73.63 79.24
C ALA A 196 16.46 -74.33 80.49
N LYS A 197 16.14 -75.63 80.41
CA LYS A 197 15.66 -76.43 81.56
C LYS A 197 16.71 -76.62 82.65
N LEU A 198 17.98 -76.81 82.28
CA LEU A 198 19.08 -76.93 83.25
C LEU A 198 19.33 -75.60 83.99
N GLN A 199 19.20 -74.47 83.31
CA GLN A 199 19.34 -73.15 83.93
C GLN A 199 18.19 -72.84 84.91
N SER A 200 16.96 -73.26 84.61
CA SER A 200 15.82 -73.06 85.52
C SER A 200 15.83 -73.94 86.77
N LEU A 201 16.67 -74.99 86.83
CA LEU A 201 16.77 -75.90 87.99
C LEU A 201 17.91 -75.53 88.96
N LYS A 202 18.72 -74.52 88.63
CA LYS A 202 19.85 -74.06 89.45
C LYS A 202 19.58 -72.76 90.24
N SER A 203 18.36 -72.23 90.14
CA SER A 203 17.82 -71.09 90.92
C SER A 203 16.72 -71.58 91.85
#